data_AF-A0A3P8RLD0-F1
#
_entry.id   AF-A0A3P8RLD0-F1
#
_cell.length_a   1.000
_cell.length_b   1.000
_cell.length_c   1.000
_cell.angle_alpha   90.00
_cell.angle_beta   90.00
_cell.angle_gamma   90.00
#
_symmetry.space_group_name_H-M   'P 1'
#
loop_
_entity.id
_entity.type
_entity.pdbx_description
1 polymer ?
#
loop_
_entity_poly.entity_id
_entity_poly.type
_entity_poly.pdbx_seq_one_letter_code
_entity_poly.pdbx_strand_id
1 'polypeptide(L)'
;MSETVKKKLKICLIFNFPMILQSYDGLERKLKEVFSERSSILHQLSKTSKELDSIKGNLQSLKNDDSVAKKDVQRILELSHKQREEMKSLQAALQKQLDEANERAEKQQATIKFLKVEMEKKTKIIKDLQQENKSLKNKLLSGHKLCDAYAEESKKIQAQLKELRYGKKDLIFKGQQLMDLEHKLTIAKEELEKTALDKESQLKALKDTVHICFSAVLHNQPSSSHRFPTSSTHLFRYSSLINSSRVTFQQPHAKVNAPFTGENTHKTIFLP
;
A
#
# COMPACT_ATOMS: atom_id res chain seq x y z
N MET A 1 -56.16 17.23 -156.97
CA MET A 1 -55.60 17.41 -155.61
C MET A 1 -54.34 18.24 -155.72
N SER A 2 -54.43 19.48 -155.26
CA SER A 2 -53.55 20.59 -155.64
C SER A 2 -52.11 20.43 -155.14
N GLU A 3 -51.13 20.82 -155.97
CA GLU A 3 -49.72 21.09 -155.65
C GLU A 3 -49.55 21.84 -154.31
N THR A 4 -50.55 22.66 -153.94
CA THR A 4 -50.64 23.41 -152.70
C THR A 4 -50.73 22.52 -151.45
N VAL A 5 -51.32 21.32 -151.52
CA VAL A 5 -51.41 20.38 -150.38
C VAL A 5 -50.08 19.66 -150.17
N LYS A 6 -49.37 19.28 -151.26
CA LYS A 6 -48.01 18.71 -151.16
C LYS A 6 -47.00 19.74 -150.63
N LYS A 7 -47.11 21.02 -151.05
CA LYS A 7 -46.29 22.11 -150.50
C LYS A 7 -46.62 22.41 -149.03
N LYS A 8 -47.89 22.42 -148.62
CA LYS A 8 -48.28 22.57 -147.20
C LYS A 8 -47.83 21.39 -146.33
N LEU A 9 -47.88 20.15 -146.84
CA LEU A 9 -47.41 18.97 -146.10
C LEU A 9 -45.87 18.97 -145.98
N LYS A 10 -45.15 19.41 -147.02
CA LYS A 10 -43.69 19.57 -146.99
C LYS A 10 -43.26 20.71 -146.05
N ILE A 11 -44.01 21.81 -145.98
CA ILE A 11 -43.80 22.88 -145.00
C ILE A 11 -44.10 22.39 -143.57
N CYS A 12 -45.16 21.61 -143.36
CA CYS A 12 -45.48 21.05 -142.05
C CYS A 12 -44.41 20.06 -141.56
N LEU A 13 -43.88 19.21 -142.46
CA LEU A 13 -42.76 18.32 -142.15
C LEU A 13 -41.44 19.08 -141.94
N ILE A 14 -41.16 20.17 -142.66
CA ILE A 14 -39.92 20.95 -142.45
C ILE A 14 -39.98 21.80 -141.17
N PHE A 15 -41.15 22.34 -140.79
CA PHE A 15 -41.29 23.18 -139.59
C PHE A 15 -41.53 22.38 -138.29
N ASN A 16 -42.15 21.20 -138.32
CA ASN A 16 -42.42 20.42 -137.10
C ASN A 16 -41.38 19.35 -136.75
N PHE A 17 -40.52 18.93 -137.69
CA PHE A 17 -39.49 17.92 -137.41
C PHE A 17 -38.35 18.41 -136.47
N PRO A 18 -37.91 19.69 -136.51
CA PRO A 18 -36.95 20.21 -135.52
C PRO A 18 -37.53 20.30 -134.11
N MET A 19 -38.86 20.46 -133.98
CA MET A 19 -39.54 20.65 -132.70
C MET A 19 -39.79 19.32 -131.95
N ILE A 20 -39.95 18.21 -132.68
CA ILE A 20 -40.12 16.86 -132.09
C ILE A 20 -38.79 16.26 -131.65
N LEU A 21 -37.68 16.52 -132.37
CA LEU A 21 -36.34 16.11 -131.93
C LEU A 21 -35.91 16.84 -130.65
N GLN A 22 -36.19 18.15 -130.50
CA GLN A 22 -35.88 18.89 -129.27
C GLN A 22 -36.65 18.37 -128.04
N SER A 23 -37.87 17.85 -128.22
CA SER A 23 -38.69 17.26 -127.15
C SER A 23 -38.17 15.87 -126.72
N TYR A 24 -37.79 15.03 -127.68
CA TYR A 24 -37.25 13.69 -127.42
C TYR A 24 -35.87 13.74 -126.75
N ASP A 25 -35.02 14.66 -127.22
CA ASP A 25 -33.67 14.89 -126.68
C ASP A 25 -33.71 15.53 -125.27
N GLY A 26 -34.78 16.27 -124.97
CA GLY A 26 -35.09 16.73 -123.61
C GLY A 26 -35.61 15.63 -122.69
N LEU A 27 -36.42 14.70 -123.22
CA LEU A 27 -36.94 13.55 -122.47
C LEU A 27 -35.85 12.49 -122.19
N GLU A 28 -34.97 12.23 -123.15
CA GLU A 28 -33.82 11.34 -122.97
C GLU A 28 -32.83 11.90 -121.93
N ARG A 29 -32.60 13.22 -121.92
CA ARG A 29 -31.83 13.88 -120.85
C ARG A 29 -32.46 13.71 -119.48
N LYS A 30 -33.77 13.95 -119.35
CA LYS A 30 -34.50 13.72 -118.09
C LYS A 30 -34.44 12.27 -117.64
N LEU A 31 -34.50 11.31 -118.57
CA LEU A 31 -34.42 9.89 -118.23
C LEU A 31 -33.03 9.51 -117.70
N LYS A 32 -31.96 9.99 -118.36
CA LYS A 32 -30.57 9.81 -117.88
C LYS A 32 -30.35 10.45 -116.52
N GLU A 33 -30.91 11.65 -116.31
CA GLU A 33 -30.89 12.35 -115.03
C GLU A 33 -31.59 11.52 -113.94
N VAL A 34 -32.82 11.04 -114.19
CA VAL A 34 -33.56 10.16 -113.27
C VAL A 34 -32.82 8.85 -112.96
N PHE A 35 -32.16 8.23 -113.94
CA PHE A 35 -31.35 7.03 -113.68
C PHE A 35 -30.08 7.32 -112.87
N SER A 36 -29.46 8.50 -113.08
CA SER A 36 -28.31 8.95 -112.31
C SER A 36 -28.69 9.28 -110.87
N GLU A 37 -29.83 9.95 -110.66
CA GLU A 37 -30.42 10.21 -109.35
C GLU A 37 -30.78 8.92 -108.64
N ARG A 38 -31.46 7.99 -109.33
CA ARG A 38 -31.78 6.66 -108.79
C ARG A 38 -30.53 5.91 -108.34
N SER A 39 -29.46 5.94 -109.15
CA SER A 39 -28.20 5.27 -108.81
C SER A 39 -27.50 5.93 -107.62
N SER A 40 -27.52 7.27 -107.56
CA SER A 40 -27.02 8.05 -106.43
C SER A 40 -27.80 7.72 -105.14
N ILE A 41 -29.13 7.69 -105.21
CA ILE A 41 -30.02 7.31 -104.09
C ILE A 41 -29.75 5.88 -103.64
N LEU A 42 -29.65 4.92 -104.56
CA LEU A 42 -29.31 3.52 -104.23
C LEU A 42 -27.95 3.42 -103.54
N HIS A 43 -26.96 4.17 -104.01
CA HIS A 43 -25.65 4.18 -103.38
C HIS A 43 -25.68 4.78 -101.97
N GLN A 44 -26.42 5.88 -101.78
CA GLN A 44 -26.65 6.48 -100.47
C GLN A 44 -27.38 5.51 -99.54
N LEU A 45 -28.50 4.91 -99.97
CA LEU A 45 -29.23 3.91 -99.19
C LEU A 45 -28.36 2.71 -98.79
N SER A 46 -27.49 2.24 -99.69
CA SER A 46 -26.54 1.17 -99.38
C SER A 46 -25.52 1.60 -98.33
N LYS A 47 -25.01 2.85 -98.42
CA LYS A 47 -24.11 3.42 -97.42
C LYS A 47 -24.80 3.57 -96.05
N THR A 48 -26.00 4.14 -96.03
CA THR A 48 -26.83 4.29 -94.83
C THR A 48 -27.16 2.93 -94.20
N SER A 49 -27.42 1.88 -95.00
CA SER A 49 -27.65 0.53 -94.49
C SER A 49 -26.44 -0.03 -93.73
N LYS A 50 -25.22 0.16 -94.25
CA LYS A 50 -23.99 -0.28 -93.57
C LYS A 50 -23.72 0.50 -92.29
N GLU A 51 -23.99 1.81 -92.31
CA GLU A 51 -23.92 2.65 -91.10
C GLU A 51 -24.94 2.18 -90.05
N LEU A 52 -26.15 1.81 -90.46
CA LEU A 52 -27.18 1.27 -89.57
C LEU A 52 -26.76 -0.07 -88.93
N ASP A 53 -26.16 -0.98 -89.71
CA ASP A 53 -25.63 -2.26 -89.19
C ASP A 53 -24.47 -2.03 -88.20
N SER A 54 -23.60 -1.06 -88.47
CA SER A 54 -22.53 -0.65 -87.55
C SER A 54 -23.10 -0.07 -86.24
N ILE A 55 -24.10 0.81 -86.34
CA ILE A 55 -24.81 1.36 -85.17
C ILE A 55 -25.48 0.25 -84.36
N LYS A 56 -26.10 -0.75 -85.02
CA LYS A 56 -26.70 -1.90 -84.34
C LYS A 56 -25.65 -2.71 -83.55
N GLY A 57 -24.48 -2.94 -84.14
CA GLY A 57 -23.35 -3.59 -83.45
C GLY A 57 -22.89 -2.80 -82.23
N ASN A 58 -22.72 -1.48 -82.39
CA ASN A 58 -22.34 -0.59 -81.29
C ASN A 58 -23.39 -0.58 -80.18
N LEU A 59 -24.68 -0.56 -80.51
CA LEU A 59 -25.77 -0.59 -79.53
C LEU A 59 -25.74 -1.88 -78.70
N GLN A 60 -25.44 -3.01 -79.35
CA GLN A 60 -25.32 -4.30 -78.68
C GLN A 60 -24.09 -4.35 -77.76
N SER A 61 -22.95 -3.78 -78.19
CA SER A 61 -21.78 -3.62 -77.32
C SER A 61 -22.10 -2.76 -76.12
N LEU A 62 -22.72 -1.59 -76.33
CA LEU A 62 -23.08 -0.65 -75.27
C LEU A 62 -24.02 -1.30 -74.24
N LYS A 63 -24.94 -2.16 -74.68
CA LYS A 63 -25.83 -2.93 -73.81
C LYS A 63 -25.06 -3.94 -72.94
N ASN A 64 -24.05 -4.60 -73.51
CA ASN A 64 -23.19 -5.50 -72.77
C ASN A 64 -22.33 -4.73 -71.76
N ASP A 65 -21.73 -3.61 -72.17
CA ASP A 65 -20.91 -2.74 -71.33
C ASP A 65 -21.72 -2.16 -70.16
N ASP A 66 -22.98 -1.74 -70.39
CA ASP A 66 -23.91 -1.30 -69.34
C ASP A 66 -24.19 -2.43 -68.32
N SER A 67 -24.31 -3.67 -68.78
CA SER A 67 -24.50 -4.82 -67.90
C SER A 67 -23.28 -5.12 -67.03
N VAL A 68 -22.07 -4.93 -67.58
CA VAL A 68 -20.80 -5.09 -66.85
C VAL A 68 -20.66 -3.97 -65.82
N ALA A 69 -20.87 -2.73 -66.24
CA ALA A 69 -20.82 -1.55 -65.36
C ALA A 69 -21.79 -1.69 -64.17
N LYS A 70 -23.02 -2.17 -64.40
CA LYS A 70 -23.99 -2.44 -63.32
C LYS A 70 -23.48 -3.46 -62.30
N LYS A 71 -22.85 -4.56 -62.76
CA LYS A 71 -22.28 -5.57 -61.86
C LYS A 71 -21.10 -5.03 -61.06
N ASP A 72 -20.24 -4.22 -61.67
CA ASP A 72 -19.10 -3.63 -60.98
C ASP A 72 -19.54 -2.60 -59.93
N VAL A 73 -20.52 -1.74 -60.26
CA VAL A 73 -21.13 -0.82 -59.29
C VAL A 73 -21.75 -1.57 -58.11
N GLN A 74 -22.48 -2.65 -58.38
CA GLN A 74 -23.07 -3.49 -57.33
C GLN A 74 -21.98 -4.08 -56.41
N ARG A 75 -20.90 -4.62 -56.98
CA ARG A 75 -19.77 -5.17 -56.20
C ARG A 75 -19.11 -4.11 -55.32
N ILE A 76 -18.92 -2.89 -55.84
CA ILE A 76 -18.33 -1.77 -55.07
C ILE A 76 -19.22 -1.41 -53.88
N LEU A 77 -20.54 -1.37 -54.05
CA LEU A 77 -21.48 -1.08 -52.96
C LEU A 77 -21.44 -2.16 -51.86
N GLU A 78 -21.38 -3.43 -52.23
CA GLU A 78 -21.24 -4.54 -51.28
C GLU A 78 -19.93 -4.47 -50.50
N LEU A 79 -18.80 -4.22 -51.19
CA LEU A 79 -17.50 -4.02 -50.54
C LEU A 79 -17.51 -2.83 -49.59
N SER A 80 -18.09 -1.71 -50.01
CA SER A 80 -18.21 -0.50 -49.18
C SER A 80 -19.09 -0.74 -47.96
N HIS A 81 -20.18 -1.50 -48.08
CA HIS A 81 -20.98 -1.90 -46.93
C HIS A 81 -20.21 -2.79 -45.97
N LYS A 82 -19.50 -3.80 -46.49
CA LYS A 82 -18.67 -4.71 -45.69
C LYS A 82 -17.59 -3.95 -44.92
N GLN A 83 -16.88 -3.02 -45.57
CA GLN A 83 -15.88 -2.16 -44.93
C GLN A 83 -16.48 -1.32 -43.78
N ARG A 84 -17.70 -0.80 -43.92
CA ARG A 84 -18.37 -0.05 -42.84
C ARG A 84 -18.68 -0.94 -41.62
N GLU A 85 -19.12 -2.17 -41.85
CA GLU A 85 -19.38 -3.11 -40.75
C GLU A 85 -18.09 -3.61 -40.08
N GLU A 86 -17.03 -3.86 -40.85
CA GLU A 86 -15.70 -4.18 -40.31
C GLU A 86 -15.16 -3.02 -39.46
N MET A 87 -15.29 -1.77 -39.92
CA MET A 87 -14.89 -0.59 -39.15
C MET A 87 -15.69 -0.45 -37.85
N LYS A 88 -17.00 -0.71 -37.85
CA LYS A 88 -17.82 -0.73 -36.63
C LYS A 88 -17.36 -1.82 -35.66
N SER A 89 -17.09 -3.03 -36.17
CA SER A 89 -16.62 -4.14 -35.35
C SER A 89 -15.25 -3.83 -34.71
N LEU A 90 -14.33 -3.24 -35.48
CA LEU A 90 -13.03 -2.80 -35.00
C LEU A 90 -13.18 -1.72 -33.91
N GLN A 91 -14.05 -0.73 -34.13
CA GLN A 91 -14.31 0.33 -33.16
C GLN A 91 -14.88 -0.23 -31.85
N ALA A 92 -15.82 -1.19 -31.93
CA ALA A 92 -16.37 -1.86 -30.76
C ALA A 92 -15.30 -2.69 -30.02
N ALA A 93 -14.43 -3.39 -30.74
CA ALA A 93 -13.34 -4.17 -30.15
C ALA A 93 -12.32 -3.26 -29.42
N LEU A 94 -11.95 -2.13 -30.04
CA LEU A 94 -11.06 -1.14 -29.42
C LEU A 94 -11.69 -0.51 -28.17
N GLN A 95 -12.97 -0.15 -28.23
CA GLN A 95 -13.68 0.39 -27.06
C GLN A 95 -13.71 -0.61 -25.91
N LYS A 96 -14.03 -1.87 -26.21
CA LYS A 96 -14.02 -2.94 -25.20
C LYS A 96 -12.64 -3.12 -24.56
N GLN A 97 -11.56 -3.06 -25.35
CA GLN A 97 -10.20 -3.15 -24.80
C GLN A 97 -9.84 -1.95 -23.91
N LEU A 98 -10.29 -0.74 -24.25
CA LEU A 98 -10.11 0.45 -23.41
C LEU A 98 -10.85 0.30 -22.08
N ASP A 99 -12.10 -0.15 -22.10
CA ASP A 99 -12.91 -0.34 -20.90
C ASP A 99 -12.32 -1.42 -19.99
N GLU A 100 -11.90 -2.56 -20.55
CA GLU A 100 -11.22 -3.63 -19.80
C GLU A 100 -9.89 -3.18 -19.21
N ALA A 101 -9.10 -2.40 -19.95
CA ALA A 101 -7.85 -1.84 -19.45
C ALA A 101 -8.09 -0.86 -18.29
N ASN A 102 -9.13 -0.01 -18.40
CA ASN A 102 -9.51 0.92 -17.34
C ASN A 102 -9.98 0.18 -16.07
N GLU A 103 -10.82 -0.85 -16.21
CA GLU A 103 -11.28 -1.65 -15.07
C GLU A 103 -10.12 -2.36 -14.36
N ARG A 104 -9.13 -2.87 -15.12
CA ARG A 104 -7.92 -3.46 -14.55
C ARG A 104 -7.08 -2.42 -13.81
N ALA A 105 -6.93 -1.22 -14.36
CA ALA A 105 -6.21 -0.13 -13.72
C ALA A 105 -6.88 0.29 -12.40
N GLU A 106 -8.21 0.39 -12.37
CA GLU A 106 -8.97 0.70 -11.15
C GLU A 106 -8.80 -0.38 -10.06
N LYS A 107 -8.86 -1.66 -10.44
CA LYS A 107 -8.61 -2.79 -9.51
C LYS A 107 -7.19 -2.77 -8.94
N GLN A 108 -6.19 -2.49 -9.78
CA GLN A 108 -4.81 -2.33 -9.34
C GLN A 108 -4.66 -1.14 -8.40
N GLN A 109 -5.28 0.00 -8.72
CA GLN A 109 -5.26 1.20 -7.89
C GLN A 109 -5.90 0.96 -6.51
N ALA A 110 -7.01 0.23 -6.45
CA ALA A 110 -7.64 -0.17 -5.19
C ALA A 110 -6.71 -1.05 -4.34
N THR A 111 -6.01 -1.99 -4.98
CA THR A 111 -5.03 -2.88 -4.31
C THR A 111 -3.85 -2.09 -3.75
N ILE A 112 -3.28 -1.17 -4.53
CA ILE A 112 -2.19 -0.28 -4.09
C ILE A 112 -2.64 0.55 -2.87
N LYS A 113 -3.85 1.12 -2.91
CA LYS A 113 -4.39 1.91 -1.80
C LYS A 113 -4.55 1.07 -0.53
N PHE A 114 -5.05 -0.15 -0.66
CA PHE A 114 -5.15 -1.09 0.46
C PHE A 114 -3.78 -1.41 1.07
N LEU A 115 -2.81 -1.79 0.23
CA LEU A 115 -1.46 -2.11 0.67
C LEU A 115 -0.78 -0.93 1.36
N LYS A 116 -0.99 0.30 0.86
CA LYS A 116 -0.48 1.53 1.49
C LYS A 116 -1.00 1.71 2.91
N VAL A 117 -2.31 1.54 3.12
CA VAL A 117 -2.93 1.64 4.45
C VAL A 117 -2.40 0.55 5.40
N GLU A 118 -2.30 -0.69 4.92
CA GLU A 118 -1.74 -1.79 5.71
C GLU A 118 -0.26 -1.58 6.07
N MET A 119 0.53 -1.05 5.15
CA MET A 119 1.92 -0.67 5.41
C MET A 119 2.04 0.43 6.47
N GLU A 120 1.20 1.46 6.41
CA GLU A 120 1.19 2.55 7.40
C GLU A 120 0.85 2.01 8.80
N LYS A 121 -0.15 1.12 8.91
CA LYS A 121 -0.50 0.44 10.17
C LYS A 121 0.67 -0.40 10.70
N LYS A 122 1.27 -1.24 9.86
CA LYS A 122 2.43 -2.08 10.25
C LYS A 122 3.61 -1.23 10.71
N THR A 123 3.89 -0.13 10.01
CA THR A 123 4.96 0.80 10.38
C THR A 123 4.73 1.44 11.75
N LYS A 124 3.47 1.81 12.06
CA LYS A 124 3.13 2.33 13.38
C LYS A 124 3.37 1.30 14.48
N ILE A 125 2.89 0.06 14.30
CA ILE A 125 3.10 -1.04 15.25
C ILE A 125 4.59 -1.30 15.51
N ILE A 126 5.40 -1.30 14.45
CA ILE A 126 6.85 -1.49 14.59
C ILE A 126 7.47 -0.38 15.45
N LYS A 127 7.09 0.89 15.25
CA LYS A 127 7.60 2.00 16.06
C LYS A 127 7.18 1.88 17.53
N ASP A 128 5.93 1.54 17.79
CA ASP A 128 5.41 1.38 19.15
C ASP A 128 6.13 0.24 19.89
N LEU A 129 6.32 -0.91 19.22
CA LEU A 129 7.08 -2.05 19.77
C LEU A 129 8.56 -1.74 20.00
N GLN A 130 9.19 -0.96 19.12
CA GLN A 130 10.57 -0.51 19.30
C GLN A 130 10.70 0.40 20.53
N GLN A 131 9.74 1.30 20.73
CA GLN A 131 9.71 2.20 21.88
C GLN A 131 9.47 1.44 23.19
N GLU A 132 8.55 0.46 23.19
CA GLU A 132 8.31 -0.40 24.34
C GLU A 132 9.55 -1.21 24.72
N ASN A 133 10.23 -1.81 23.75
CA ASN A 133 11.48 -2.53 23.99
C ASN A 133 12.57 -1.65 24.61
N LYS A 134 12.71 -0.40 24.15
CA LYS A 134 13.64 0.57 24.73
C LYS A 134 13.29 0.87 26.20
N SER A 135 12.01 1.05 26.50
CA SER A 135 11.52 1.28 27.86
C SER A 135 11.77 0.07 28.77
N LEU A 136 11.47 -1.15 28.29
CA LEU A 136 11.68 -2.39 29.02
C LEU A 136 13.17 -2.63 29.31
N LYS A 137 14.05 -2.39 28.34
CA LYS A 137 15.51 -2.48 28.55
C LYS A 137 15.97 -1.57 29.69
N ASN A 138 15.47 -0.33 29.74
CA ASN A 138 15.81 0.61 30.81
C ASN A 138 15.28 0.15 32.17
N LYS A 139 14.02 -0.30 32.23
CA LYS A 139 13.42 -0.84 33.46
C LYS A 139 14.18 -2.06 33.99
N LEU A 140 14.62 -2.95 33.11
CA LEU A 140 15.41 -4.13 33.46
C LEU A 140 16.78 -3.73 34.02
N LEU A 141 17.46 -2.77 33.39
CA LEU A 141 18.74 -2.26 33.86
C LEU A 141 18.63 -1.57 35.22
N SER A 142 17.59 -0.76 35.45
CA SER A 142 17.35 -0.16 36.77
C SER A 142 16.95 -1.21 37.81
N GLY A 143 16.15 -2.21 37.42
CA GLY A 143 15.74 -3.32 38.28
C GLY A 143 16.94 -4.14 38.75
N HIS A 144 17.88 -4.46 37.85
CA HIS A 144 19.09 -5.19 38.19
C HIS A 144 19.93 -4.46 39.25
N LYS A 145 20.11 -3.14 39.11
CA LYS A 145 20.82 -2.33 40.12
C LYS A 145 20.15 -2.36 41.49
N LEU A 146 18.81 -2.37 41.53
CA LEU A 146 18.07 -2.48 42.79
C LEU A 146 18.20 -3.86 43.42
N CYS A 147 18.20 -4.93 42.60
CA CYS A 147 18.44 -6.29 43.10
C CYS A 147 19.80 -6.42 43.79
N ASP A 148 20.86 -5.85 43.23
CA ASP A 148 22.18 -5.86 43.85
C ASP A 148 22.18 -5.11 45.19
N ALA A 149 21.53 -3.94 45.24
CA ALA A 149 21.38 -3.18 46.48
C ALA A 149 20.62 -3.97 47.56
N TYR A 150 19.52 -4.62 47.19
CA TYR A 150 18.74 -5.45 48.11
C TYR A 150 19.46 -6.71 48.56
N ALA A 151 20.30 -7.31 47.72
CA ALA A 151 21.14 -8.43 48.10
C ALA A 151 22.16 -8.02 49.18
N GLU A 152 22.79 -6.87 49.02
CA GLU A 152 23.73 -6.33 50.03
C GLU A 152 23.03 -5.92 51.33
N GLU A 153 21.86 -5.31 51.26
CA GLU A 153 21.04 -5.01 52.44
C GLU A 153 20.61 -6.28 53.18
N SER A 154 20.19 -7.31 52.44
CA SER A 154 19.82 -8.61 53.00
C SER A 154 20.98 -9.27 53.74
N LYS A 155 22.21 -9.20 53.20
CA LYS A 155 23.42 -9.71 53.89
C LYS A 155 23.66 -8.96 55.21
N LYS A 156 23.50 -7.63 55.22
CA LYS A 156 23.65 -6.81 56.44
C LYS A 156 22.62 -7.18 57.51
N ILE A 157 21.35 -7.28 57.12
CA ILE A 157 20.26 -7.68 58.02
C ILE A 157 20.53 -9.08 58.57
N GLN A 158 20.97 -10.02 57.74
CA GLN A 158 21.29 -11.38 58.16
C GLN A 158 22.44 -11.42 59.17
N ALA A 159 23.48 -10.60 58.97
CA ALA A 159 24.58 -10.45 59.91
C ALA A 159 24.12 -9.87 61.25
N GLN A 160 23.34 -8.79 61.23
CA GLN A 160 22.77 -8.18 62.44
C GLN A 160 21.88 -9.16 63.21
N LEU A 161 21.05 -9.94 62.52
CA LEU A 161 20.20 -10.96 63.15
C LEU A 161 21.03 -12.10 63.76
N LYS A 162 22.18 -12.44 63.17
CA LYS A 162 23.11 -13.42 63.74
C LYS A 162 23.73 -12.89 65.02
N GLU A 163 24.19 -11.64 65.03
CA GLU A 163 24.74 -10.98 66.21
C GLU A 163 23.72 -10.91 67.36
N LEU A 164 22.50 -10.43 67.08
CA LEU A 164 21.42 -10.36 68.08
C LEU A 164 21.08 -11.73 68.67
N ARG A 165 21.11 -12.80 67.86
CA ARG A 165 20.86 -14.17 68.36
C ARG A 165 21.92 -14.62 69.35
N TYR A 166 23.20 -14.35 69.09
CA TYR A 166 24.27 -14.68 70.03
C TYR A 166 24.21 -13.80 71.29
N GLY A 167 23.96 -12.50 71.14
CA GLY A 167 23.77 -11.59 72.28
C GLY A 167 22.61 -12.03 73.18
N LYS A 168 21.46 -12.41 72.60
CA LYS A 168 20.33 -12.98 73.35
C LYS A 168 20.73 -14.24 74.12
N LYS A 169 21.47 -15.15 73.48
CA LYS A 169 21.91 -16.41 74.12
C LYS A 169 22.84 -16.15 75.30
N ASP A 170 23.79 -15.22 75.16
CA ASP A 170 24.70 -14.81 76.23
C ASP A 170 23.93 -14.19 77.41
N LEU A 171 22.98 -13.31 77.12
CA LEU A 171 22.18 -12.66 78.16
C LEU A 171 21.29 -13.66 78.92
N ILE A 172 20.69 -14.63 78.24
CA ILE A 172 19.94 -15.72 78.88
C ILE A 172 20.86 -16.52 79.80
N PHE A 173 22.07 -16.87 79.34
CA PHE A 173 23.04 -17.61 80.14
C PHE A 173 23.48 -16.83 81.39
N LYS A 174 23.75 -15.54 81.27
CA LYS A 174 24.06 -14.66 82.42
C LYS A 174 22.87 -14.51 83.36
N GLY A 175 21.66 -14.39 82.83
CA GLY A 175 20.43 -14.36 83.62
C GLY A 175 20.25 -15.63 84.47
N GLN A 176 20.52 -16.80 83.89
CA GLN A 176 20.49 -18.06 84.65
C GLN A 176 21.53 -18.09 85.77
N GLN A 177 22.77 -17.66 85.50
CA GLN A 177 23.81 -17.61 86.53
C GLN A 177 23.44 -16.67 87.69
N LEU A 178 22.83 -15.52 87.39
CA LEU A 178 22.35 -14.59 88.41
C LEU A 178 21.22 -15.19 89.24
N MET A 179 20.26 -15.88 88.61
CA MET A 179 19.17 -16.57 89.30
C MET A 179 19.70 -17.67 90.24
N ASP A 180 20.65 -18.49 89.78
CA ASP A 180 21.26 -19.55 90.59
C ASP A 180 22.04 -18.95 91.78
N LEU A 181 22.71 -17.82 91.59
CA LEU A 181 23.41 -17.10 92.64
C LEU A 181 22.44 -16.50 93.67
N GLU A 182 21.37 -15.86 93.21
CA GLU A 182 20.32 -15.30 94.05
C GLU A 182 19.70 -16.39 94.94
N HIS A 183 19.39 -17.57 94.37
CA HIS A 183 18.87 -18.69 95.13
C HIS A 183 19.87 -19.17 96.22
N LYS A 184 21.15 -19.31 95.88
CA LYS A 184 22.20 -19.69 96.84
C LYS A 184 22.33 -18.66 97.97
N LEU A 185 22.27 -17.37 97.65
CA LEU A 185 22.35 -16.30 98.65
C LEU A 185 21.12 -16.26 99.55
N THR A 186 19.92 -16.51 99.02
CA THR A 186 18.71 -16.63 99.83
C THR A 186 18.81 -17.79 100.84
N ILE A 187 19.27 -18.97 100.40
CA ILE A 187 19.50 -20.11 101.31
C ILE A 187 20.55 -19.75 102.37
N ALA A 188 21.68 -19.15 101.97
CA ALA A 188 22.75 -18.78 102.90
C ALA A 188 22.26 -17.75 103.94
N LYS A 189 21.39 -16.82 103.52
CA LYS A 189 20.75 -15.85 104.42
C LYS A 189 19.83 -16.56 105.43
N GLU A 190 18.96 -17.44 104.97
CA GLU A 190 18.07 -18.22 105.84
C GLU A 190 18.87 -19.05 106.86
N GLU A 191 20.00 -19.63 106.45
CA GLU A 191 20.87 -20.41 107.34
C GLU A 191 21.59 -19.52 108.37
N LEU A 192 22.04 -18.33 107.97
CA LEU A 192 22.62 -17.35 108.87
C LEU A 192 21.61 -16.87 109.93
N GLU A 193 20.34 -16.71 109.54
CA GLU A 193 19.25 -16.37 110.46
C GLU A 193 18.94 -17.52 111.44
N LYS A 194 18.91 -18.78 110.98
CA LYS A 194 18.69 -19.97 111.83
C LYS A 194 19.81 -20.19 112.85
N THR A 195 21.04 -19.92 112.47
CA THR A 195 22.24 -20.17 113.28
C THR A 195 22.61 -19.03 114.22
N ALA A 196 21.81 -17.96 114.28
CA ALA A 196 22.14 -16.72 115.00
C ALA A 196 22.38 -16.87 116.52
N LEU A 197 21.91 -17.96 117.15
CA LEU A 197 22.09 -18.22 118.58
C LEU A 197 23.31 -19.11 118.91
N ASP A 198 23.95 -19.72 117.91
CA ASP A 198 25.17 -20.53 118.09
C ASP A 198 26.36 -19.89 117.37
N LYS A 199 27.36 -19.46 118.14
CA LYS A 199 28.51 -18.70 117.62
C LYS A 199 29.33 -19.49 116.60
N GLU A 200 29.48 -20.80 116.79
CA GLU A 200 30.27 -21.63 115.89
C GLU A 200 29.55 -21.82 114.55
N SER A 201 28.25 -22.14 114.59
CA SER A 201 27.42 -22.26 113.38
C SER A 201 27.26 -20.94 112.64
N GLN A 202 27.11 -19.82 113.36
CA GLN A 202 27.03 -18.48 112.75
C GLN A 202 28.33 -18.12 112.00
N LEU A 203 29.50 -18.40 112.58
CA LEU A 203 30.78 -18.16 111.93
C LEU A 203 30.94 -19.01 110.66
N LYS A 204 30.45 -20.25 110.68
CA LYS A 204 30.45 -21.13 109.51
C LYS A 204 29.52 -20.61 108.40
N ALA A 205 28.27 -20.27 108.73
CA ALA A 205 27.31 -19.71 107.77
C ALA A 205 27.81 -18.40 107.14
N LEU A 206 28.51 -17.57 107.92
CA LEU A 206 29.17 -16.36 107.41
C LEU A 206 30.29 -16.69 106.42
N LYS A 207 31.18 -17.65 106.74
CA LYS A 207 32.25 -18.09 105.83
C LYS A 207 31.69 -18.63 104.52
N ASP A 208 30.63 -19.43 104.59
CA ASP A 208 29.97 -20.01 103.41
C ASP A 208 29.33 -18.92 102.53
N THR A 209 28.68 -17.92 103.14
CA THR A 209 28.12 -16.76 102.43
C THR A 209 29.21 -15.96 101.71
N VAL A 210 30.31 -15.67 102.42
CA VAL A 210 31.47 -14.97 101.82
C VAL A 210 32.05 -15.78 100.67
N HIS A 211 32.17 -17.10 100.82
CA HIS A 211 32.68 -17.98 99.77
C HIS A 211 31.79 -17.98 98.52
N ILE A 212 30.46 -17.99 98.68
CA ILE A 212 29.51 -17.88 97.56
C ILE A 212 29.70 -16.55 96.81
N CYS A 213 29.77 -15.43 97.53
CA CYS A 213 29.98 -14.10 96.93
C CYS A 213 31.30 -14.00 96.16
N PHE A 214 32.41 -14.42 96.78
CA PHE A 214 33.73 -14.35 96.15
C PHE A 214 33.82 -15.28 94.93
N SER A 215 33.30 -16.50 95.04
CA SER A 215 33.35 -17.47 93.94
C SER A 215 32.57 -16.98 92.71
N ALA A 216 31.43 -16.33 92.92
CA ALA A 216 30.62 -15.76 91.83
C ALA A 216 31.29 -14.59 91.12
N VAL A 217 31.99 -13.71 91.85
CA VAL A 217 32.72 -12.58 91.27
C VAL A 217 33.96 -13.06 90.50
N LEU A 218 34.67 -14.05 91.03
CA LEU A 218 35.92 -14.55 90.45
C LEU A 218 35.70 -15.51 89.26
N HIS A 219 34.66 -16.35 89.28
CA HIS A 219 34.33 -17.26 88.16
C HIS A 219 33.57 -16.60 87.00
N ASN A 220 32.99 -15.41 87.21
CA ASN A 220 32.36 -14.62 86.13
C ASN A 220 33.36 -13.92 85.21
N GLN A 221 34.67 -14.15 85.36
CA GLN A 221 35.67 -13.72 84.39
C GLN A 221 35.73 -14.73 83.23
N PRO A 222 35.31 -14.35 82.00
CA PRO A 222 35.41 -15.27 80.88
C PRO A 222 36.89 -15.47 80.54
N SER A 223 37.39 -16.70 80.68
CA SER A 223 38.60 -17.14 79.97
C SER A 223 38.29 -17.28 78.48
N SER A 224 38.11 -16.17 77.75
CA SER A 224 37.92 -16.25 76.30
C SER A 224 38.27 -14.96 75.56
N SER A 225 39.38 -15.07 74.86
CA SER A 225 39.86 -14.21 73.78
C SER A 225 38.79 -14.01 72.70
N HIS A 226 38.06 -12.91 72.75
CA HIS A 226 37.45 -12.33 71.55
C HIS A 226 37.73 -10.83 71.54
N ARG A 227 38.90 -10.51 70.98
CA ARG A 227 39.26 -9.20 70.46
C ARG A 227 38.12 -8.69 69.58
N PHE A 228 37.39 -7.68 70.07
CA PHE A 228 36.52 -6.86 69.25
C PHE A 228 37.33 -6.31 68.06
N PRO A 229 36.94 -6.53 66.80
CA PRO A 229 37.46 -5.69 65.73
C PRO A 229 36.83 -4.31 65.88
N THR A 230 37.67 -3.31 66.15
CA THR A 230 37.36 -1.89 66.00
C THR A 230 36.90 -1.64 64.57
N SER A 231 35.59 -1.62 64.32
CA SER A 231 35.03 -1.16 63.05
C SER A 231 34.68 0.32 63.15
N SER A 232 35.62 1.12 62.64
CA SER A 232 35.46 2.38 61.90
C SER A 232 34.31 3.32 62.27
N THR A 233 34.72 4.47 62.81
CA THR A 233 34.02 5.75 62.85
C THR A 233 33.42 6.12 61.49
N HIS A 234 32.14 5.82 61.25
CA HIS A 234 31.35 6.50 60.21
C HIS A 234 29.85 6.48 60.53
N LEU A 235 29.48 7.04 61.69
CA LEU A 235 28.10 7.40 62.00
C LEU A 235 28.02 8.89 62.34
N PHE A 236 28.02 9.73 61.29
CA PHE A 236 27.40 11.05 61.32
C PHE A 236 26.95 11.44 59.91
N ARG A 237 25.71 11.07 59.58
CA ARG A 237 24.71 12.03 59.06
C ARG A 237 23.34 11.34 59.00
N TYR A 238 22.51 11.64 59.99
CA TYR A 238 21.07 11.64 59.79
C TYR A 238 20.77 12.69 58.72
N SER A 239 20.42 12.25 57.52
CA SER A 239 19.78 13.10 56.54
C SER A 239 18.29 13.07 56.82
N SER A 240 17.72 14.23 57.17
CA SER A 240 16.30 14.43 57.39
C SER A 240 15.51 13.92 56.18
N LEU A 241 14.68 12.91 56.40
CA LEU A 241 13.64 12.51 55.45
C LEU A 241 12.63 13.65 55.37
N ILE A 242 12.76 14.45 54.31
CA ILE A 242 11.77 15.45 53.93
C ILE A 242 10.53 14.66 53.51
N ASN A 243 9.57 14.59 54.42
CA ASN A 243 8.19 14.23 54.10
C ASN A 243 7.67 15.27 53.10
N SER A 244 7.55 14.86 51.84
CA SER A 244 6.67 15.51 50.86
C SER A 244 5.98 14.42 50.05
N SER A 245 5.15 13.64 50.74
CA SER A 245 4.02 13.00 50.08
C SER A 245 2.93 14.05 49.93
N ARG A 246 2.90 14.74 48.79
CA ARG A 246 1.69 15.39 48.29
C ARG A 246 1.37 14.78 46.93
N VAL A 247 0.49 13.79 46.99
CA VAL A 247 -0.29 13.29 45.86
C VAL A 247 -0.99 14.49 45.21
N THR A 248 -0.68 14.78 43.95
CA THR A 248 -1.56 15.57 43.09
C THR A 248 -2.19 14.63 42.07
N PHE A 249 -3.41 14.21 42.41
CA PHE A 249 -4.39 13.69 41.50
C PHE A 249 -4.68 14.76 40.43
N GLN A 250 -4.48 14.46 39.14
CA GLN A 250 -5.01 15.26 38.05
C GLN A 250 -5.96 14.41 37.20
N GLN A 251 -7.24 14.78 37.26
CA GLN A 251 -8.24 14.48 36.22
C GLN A 251 -8.25 15.59 35.14
N PRO A 252 -8.83 15.34 33.95
CA PRO A 252 -8.43 15.94 32.67
C PRO A 252 -9.24 17.18 32.27
N HIS A 253 -8.94 17.69 31.06
CA HIS A 253 -9.52 18.81 30.27
C HIS A 253 -8.70 20.11 30.39
N ALA A 254 -8.36 20.85 29.33
CA ALA A 254 -8.95 21.00 28.00
C ALA A 254 -7.93 21.43 26.93
N LYS A 255 -8.33 21.28 25.66
CA LYS A 255 -7.71 21.80 24.43
C LYS A 255 -7.38 23.29 24.50
N VAL A 256 -6.24 23.70 23.93
CA VAL A 256 -6.09 24.98 23.21
C VAL A 256 -5.19 24.76 21.97
N ASN A 257 -5.65 25.33 20.86
CA ASN A 257 -5.12 25.21 19.50
C ASN A 257 -4.01 26.23 19.19
N ALA A 258 -3.07 25.78 18.33
CA ALA A 258 -2.42 26.48 17.19
C ALA A 258 -1.38 27.61 17.45
N PRO A 259 -0.54 27.99 16.45
CA PRO A 259 -0.07 27.26 15.25
C PRO A 259 1.47 27.16 15.17
N PHE A 260 1.94 26.12 14.48
CA PHE A 260 3.31 26.00 14.00
C PHE A 260 3.51 26.88 12.75
N THR A 261 4.44 27.82 12.82
CA THR A 261 5.02 28.49 11.66
C THR A 261 6.01 27.54 10.98
N GLY A 262 5.76 27.26 9.70
CA GLY A 262 6.65 26.47 8.88
C GLY A 262 7.89 27.26 8.47
N GLU A 263 9.02 26.58 8.44
CA GLU A 263 10.15 26.98 7.62
C GLU A 263 10.70 25.75 6.89
N ASN A 264 10.53 25.80 5.57
CA ASN A 264 11.12 24.91 4.59
C ASN A 264 12.64 25.10 4.57
N THR A 265 13.41 24.01 4.69
CA THR A 265 14.72 23.95 4.05
C THR A 265 14.87 22.62 3.32
N HIS A 266 14.81 22.72 1.99
CA HIS A 266 15.22 21.68 1.06
C HIS A 266 16.70 21.34 1.26
N LYS A 267 17.02 20.07 1.45
CA LYS A 267 18.34 19.52 1.11
C LYS A 267 18.18 18.23 0.32
N THR A 268 18.33 18.39 -0.99
CA THR A 268 18.64 17.36 -1.98
C THR A 268 19.87 16.58 -1.53
N ILE A 269 19.78 15.25 -1.46
CA ILE A 269 20.94 14.37 -1.32
C ILE A 269 21.01 13.51 -2.59
N PHE A 270 22.09 13.73 -3.33
CA PHE A 270 22.59 12.89 -4.40
C PHE A 270 23.08 11.55 -3.82
N LEU A 271 22.64 10.44 -4.40
CA LEU A 271 23.30 9.13 -4.27
C LEU A 271 24.42 9.01 -5.32
N PRO A 272 25.49 8.26 -5.02
CA PRO A 272 25.93 7.15 -5.85
C PRO A 272 25.21 5.84 -5.46
#